data_AF-H3H0L9-F1
#
_entry.id   AF-H3H0L9-F1
#
_cell.length_a   1.000
_cell.length_b   1.000
_cell.length_c   1.000
_cell.angle_alpha   90.00
_cell.angle_beta   90.00
_cell.angle_gamma   90.00
#
_symmetry.space_group_name_H-M   'P 1'
#
loop_
_entity.id
_entity.type
_entity.pdbx_description
1 polymer ?
#
loop_
_entity_poly.entity_id
_entity_poly.type
_entity_poly.pdbx_seq_one_letter_code
_entity_poly.pdbx_strand_id
1 'polypeptide(L)'
;MPPLARKRGVFQDFYAVKYALRVSKRDRRGGVKEVECQMCRVFGLDEERATVGAKGKRLTRIKIWKGPCFRSDYFLRHLKTQHEVQWEIYQSLASDEEKAAFLDAEDDASDVGKDEEHSSQFEIAGAVSVAVLEREAREGREKLLMAVSDIMANQRKSVEALQEMIASMQADYMSLRQRELEVRECELACLEAERQERQEERRALREREQAEHRGREEERKADHERFLALLQAMQAR
;
A
#
# COMPACT_ATOMS: atom_id res chain seq x y z
N MET A 1 -20.03 20.00 21.35
CA MET A 1 -19.00 19.03 21.77
C MET A 1 -17.64 19.53 21.28
N PRO A 2 -16.61 19.66 22.13
CA PRO A 2 -15.29 20.06 21.66
C PRO A 2 -14.54 18.87 21.04
N PRO A 3 -13.65 19.09 20.06
CA PRO A 3 -12.95 18.01 19.38
C PRO A 3 -11.82 17.47 20.27
N LEU A 4 -11.75 16.14 20.40
CA LEU A 4 -10.65 15.45 21.08
C LEU A 4 -9.35 15.66 20.29
N ALA A 5 -8.54 16.60 20.74
CA ALA A 5 -7.16 16.78 20.29
C ALA A 5 -6.38 15.49 20.57
N ARG A 6 -6.10 14.72 19.51
CA ARG A 6 -5.20 13.56 19.58
C ARG A 6 -3.84 14.06 20.08
N LYS A 7 -3.43 13.61 21.28
CA LYS A 7 -2.09 13.85 21.85
C LYS A 7 -1.03 13.19 20.95
N ARG A 8 -0.62 13.91 19.90
CA ARG A 8 0.50 13.54 19.04
C ARG A 8 1.79 13.81 19.82
N GLY A 9 2.53 12.77 20.21
CA GLY A 9 3.92 12.91 20.65
C GLY A 9 4.39 11.96 21.75
N VAL A 10 3.54 11.54 22.68
CA VAL A 10 3.98 10.72 23.82
C VAL A 10 4.17 9.25 23.39
N PHE A 11 5.25 8.62 23.84
CA PHE A 11 5.46 7.18 23.65
C PHE A 11 4.30 6.41 24.27
N GLN A 12 3.72 5.48 23.52
CA GLN A 12 2.68 4.58 24.02
C GLN A 12 3.31 3.21 24.21
N ASP A 13 3.02 2.54 25.33
CA ASP A 13 3.64 1.23 25.62
C ASP A 13 3.34 0.18 24.55
N PHE A 14 2.22 0.29 23.84
CA PHE A 14 1.92 -0.59 22.70
C PHE A 14 2.94 -0.48 21.56
N TYR A 15 3.67 0.64 21.44
CA TYR A 15 4.76 0.78 20.48
C TYR A 15 5.95 -0.13 20.79
N ALA A 16 6.13 -0.55 22.05
CA ALA A 16 7.19 -1.47 22.44
C ALA A 16 7.05 -2.81 21.72
N VAL A 17 5.88 -3.45 21.86
CA VAL A 17 5.60 -4.73 21.21
C VAL A 17 5.38 -4.55 19.70
N LYS A 18 4.63 -3.52 19.29
CA LYS A 18 4.30 -3.35 17.86
C LYS A 18 5.53 -3.12 16.98
N TYR A 19 6.56 -2.43 17.47
CA TYR A 19 7.72 -2.02 16.68
C TYR A 19 9.04 -2.60 17.21
N ALA A 20 9.00 -3.67 18.03
CA ALA A 20 10.18 -4.29 18.64
C ALA A 20 11.12 -3.25 19.30
N LEU A 21 10.53 -2.39 20.15
CA LEU A 21 11.24 -1.30 20.85
C LEU A 21 11.34 -1.59 22.34
N ARG A 22 12.49 -1.28 22.93
CA ARG A 22 12.68 -1.29 24.38
C ARG A 22 12.83 0.12 24.92
N VAL A 23 12.17 0.40 26.04
CA VAL A 23 12.37 1.67 26.75
C VAL A 23 13.66 1.60 27.56
N SER A 24 14.66 2.39 27.16
CA SER A 24 15.99 2.41 27.77
C SER A 24 16.06 3.38 28.96
N LYS A 25 15.41 4.54 28.85
CA LYS A 25 15.34 5.53 29.95
C LYS A 25 13.96 6.15 30.11
N ARG A 26 13.52 6.29 31.36
CA ARG A 26 12.31 7.02 31.78
C ARG A 26 12.69 8.23 32.63
N ASP A 27 11.87 9.28 32.59
CA ASP A 27 12.00 10.47 33.41
C ASP A 27 11.50 10.24 34.84
N ARG A 28 11.84 11.13 35.79
CA ARG A 28 11.35 11.09 37.17
C ARG A 28 9.82 11.17 37.28
N ARG A 29 9.15 11.66 36.24
CA ARG A 29 7.68 11.76 36.11
C ARG A 29 7.06 10.60 35.31
N GLY A 30 7.83 9.57 34.97
CA GLY A 30 7.36 8.38 34.24
C GLY A 30 7.33 8.52 32.70
N GLY A 31 7.68 9.68 32.14
CA GLY A 31 7.73 9.88 30.69
C GLY A 31 8.94 9.18 30.04
N VAL A 32 8.76 8.54 28.89
CA VAL A 32 9.85 7.87 28.16
C VAL A 32 10.80 8.90 27.54
N LYS A 33 12.10 8.78 27.85
CA LYS A 33 13.16 9.67 27.34
C LYS A 33 13.93 9.04 26.19
N GLU A 34 14.19 7.76 26.25
CA GLU A 34 14.99 7.05 25.24
C GLU A 34 14.38 5.68 24.98
N VAL A 35 14.21 5.35 23.71
CA VAL A 35 13.82 4.01 23.25
C VAL A 35 14.87 3.49 22.28
N GLU A 36 15.14 2.20 22.36
CA GLU A 36 16.14 1.51 21.56
C GLU A 36 15.49 0.38 20.76
N CYS A 37 16.06 0.08 19.60
CA CYS A 37 15.62 -1.03 18.76
C CYS A 37 16.08 -2.36 19.37
N GLN A 38 15.14 -3.27 19.69
CA GLN A 38 15.50 -4.61 20.18
C GLN A 38 16.14 -5.46 19.09
N MET A 39 15.73 -5.29 17.83
CA MET A 39 16.36 -6.02 16.71
C MET A 39 17.83 -5.64 16.50
N CYS A 40 18.20 -4.37 16.68
CA CYS A 40 19.61 -3.97 16.69
C CYS A 40 20.40 -4.58 17.85
N ARG A 41 19.72 -4.88 18.97
CA ARG A 41 20.39 -5.44 20.16
C ARG A 41 20.65 -6.92 19.99
N VAL A 42 19.66 -7.66 19.48
CA VAL A 42 19.72 -9.13 19.31
C VAL A 42 20.47 -9.49 18.03
N PHE A 43 20.08 -8.91 16.89
CA PHE A 43 20.60 -9.29 15.57
C PHE A 43 21.75 -8.40 15.08
N GLY A 44 22.03 -7.29 15.79
CA GLY A 44 23.14 -6.39 15.42
C GLY A 44 24.54 -7.01 15.58
N LEU A 45 24.65 -8.12 16.30
CA LEU A 45 25.90 -8.85 16.51
C LEU A 45 26.23 -9.84 15.37
N ASP A 46 25.23 -10.33 14.63
CA ASP A 46 25.41 -11.52 13.78
C ASP A 46 25.56 -11.26 12.27
N GLU A 47 25.24 -10.07 11.75
CA GLU A 47 25.33 -9.82 10.31
C GLU A 47 26.73 -9.47 9.78
N GLU A 48 27.76 -9.35 10.63
CA GLU A 48 29.16 -9.15 10.19
C GLU A 48 30.04 -10.40 10.33
N ARG A 49 29.46 -11.58 10.62
CA ARG A 49 30.21 -12.85 10.78
C ARG A 49 30.28 -13.74 9.53
N ALA A 50 29.67 -13.32 8.42
CA ALA A 50 29.65 -14.09 7.18
C ALA A 50 30.61 -13.59 6.08
N THR A 51 31.57 -12.70 6.38
CA THR A 51 32.69 -12.43 5.47
C THR A 51 34.00 -12.90 6.07
N VAL A 52 34.50 -14.00 5.49
CA VAL A 52 35.81 -14.58 5.76
C VAL A 52 36.88 -13.49 5.66
N GLY A 53 37.49 -13.11 6.79
CA GLY A 53 38.80 -12.45 6.79
C GLY A 53 38.93 -11.04 7.38
N ALA A 54 37.89 -10.40 7.95
CA ALA A 54 38.04 -9.07 8.54
C ALA A 54 38.10 -9.11 10.08
N LYS A 55 39.31 -8.96 10.64
CA LYS A 55 39.52 -8.67 12.07
C LYS A 55 38.97 -7.28 12.40
N GLY A 56 37.73 -7.20 12.84
CA GLY A 56 37.17 -5.99 13.41
C GLY A 56 35.72 -6.20 13.83
N LYS A 57 35.49 -6.39 15.13
CA LYS A 57 34.14 -6.30 15.72
C LYS A 57 33.62 -4.88 15.46
N ARG A 58 32.85 -4.62 14.41
CA ARG A 58 32.05 -3.40 14.39
C ARG A 58 30.79 -3.71 15.18
N LEU A 59 30.75 -3.22 16.41
CA LEU A 59 29.47 -3.11 17.13
C LEU A 59 28.56 -2.27 16.24
N THR A 60 27.54 -2.86 15.64
CA THR A 60 26.45 -2.07 15.08
C THR A 60 25.87 -1.26 16.24
N ARG A 61 25.97 0.06 16.13
CA ARG A 61 25.52 0.96 17.19
C ARG A 61 24.01 0.82 17.30
N ILE A 62 23.52 0.25 18.41
CA ILE A 62 22.09 0.13 18.72
C ILE A 62 21.40 1.47 18.42
N LYS A 63 20.36 1.43 17.58
CA LYS A 63 19.62 2.64 17.21
C LYS A 63 18.78 3.10 18.40
N ILE A 64 19.06 4.31 18.86
CA ILE A 64 18.34 4.97 19.96
C ILE A 64 17.58 6.18 19.41
N TRP A 65 16.29 6.29 19.76
CA TRP A 65 15.48 7.47 19.53
C TRP A 65 15.22 8.19 20.84
N LYS A 66 15.47 9.50 20.84
CA LYS A 66 15.29 10.37 22.00
C LYS A 66 13.94 11.09 21.92
N GLY A 67 13.24 11.13 23.04
CA GLY A 67 11.98 11.82 23.22
C GLY A 67 12.13 13.35 23.28
N PRO A 68 11.01 14.10 23.40
CA PRO A 68 9.71 13.64 23.86
C PRO A 68 8.72 13.24 22.75
N CYS A 69 9.06 13.41 21.47
CA CYS A 69 8.19 13.09 20.33
C CYS A 69 8.62 11.81 19.62
N PHE A 70 7.86 10.73 19.80
CA PHE A 70 8.15 9.43 19.21
C PHE A 70 7.27 9.21 17.97
N ARG A 71 7.87 9.29 16.78
CA ARG A 71 7.16 9.09 15.51
C ARG A 71 7.31 7.66 15.01
N SER A 72 6.18 6.98 14.81
CA SER A 72 6.09 5.62 14.28
C SER A 72 6.79 5.45 12.93
N ASP A 73 6.74 6.46 12.06
CA ASP A 73 7.34 6.44 10.73
C ASP A 73 8.86 6.20 10.78
N TYR A 74 9.51 6.70 11.84
CA TYR A 74 10.95 6.55 12.01
C TYR A 74 11.35 5.15 12.49
N PHE A 75 10.51 4.50 13.29
CA PHE A 75 10.71 3.11 13.69
C PHE A 75 10.53 2.19 12.49
N LEU A 76 9.41 2.34 11.78
CA LEU A 76 9.09 1.54 10.60
C LEU A 76 10.15 1.65 9.51
N ARG A 77 10.60 2.86 9.20
CA ARG A 77 11.65 3.05 8.21
C ARG A 77 12.93 2.32 8.61
N HIS A 78 13.34 2.40 9.87
CA HIS A 78 14.55 1.72 10.33
C HIS A 78 14.42 0.20 10.25
N LEU A 79 13.31 -0.36 10.73
CA LEU A 79 13.04 -1.81 10.69
C LEU A 79 13.05 -2.33 9.25
N LYS A 80 12.39 -1.62 8.32
CA LYS A 80 12.38 -1.99 6.90
C LYS A 80 13.74 -1.89 6.21
N THR A 81 14.59 -0.94 6.62
CA THR A 81 15.87 -0.72 5.93
C THR A 81 17.06 -1.48 6.53
N GLN A 82 16.97 -1.88 7.81
CA GLN A 82 18.10 -2.48 8.54
C GLN A 82 17.78 -3.87 9.08
N HIS A 83 16.51 -4.26 9.16
CA HIS A 83 16.07 -5.55 9.68
C HIS A 83 14.96 -6.12 8.80
N GLU A 84 15.06 -5.99 7.47
CA GLU A 84 13.96 -6.33 6.56
C GLU A 84 13.48 -7.77 6.78
N VAL A 85 14.42 -8.73 6.80
CA VAL A 85 14.14 -10.15 6.98
C VAL A 85 13.57 -10.43 8.38
N GLN A 86 14.21 -9.95 9.43
CA GLN A 86 13.79 -10.20 10.82
C GLN A 86 12.46 -9.48 11.13
N TRP A 87 12.19 -8.36 10.47
CA TRP A 87 10.95 -7.60 10.59
C TRP A 87 9.78 -8.28 9.88
N GLU A 88 10.00 -8.97 8.77
CA GLU A 88 8.98 -9.82 8.14
C GLU A 88 8.63 -11.03 9.02
N ILE A 89 9.65 -11.71 9.55
CA ILE A 89 9.43 -12.83 10.48
C ILE A 89 8.66 -12.35 11.71
N TYR A 90 9.08 -11.25 12.33
CA TYR A 90 8.42 -10.70 13.51
C TYR A 90 6.95 -10.31 13.28
N GLN A 91 6.62 -9.84 12.08
CA GLN A 91 5.23 -9.55 11.72
C GLN A 91 4.38 -10.80 11.48
N SER A 92 5.01 -11.91 11.07
CA SER A 92 4.31 -13.18 10.87
C SER A 92 3.91 -13.88 12.18
N LEU A 93 4.52 -13.49 13.30
CA LEU A 93 4.21 -14.03 14.63
C LEU A 93 2.86 -13.50 15.14
N ALA A 94 2.00 -14.42 15.60
CA ALA A 94 0.63 -14.11 15.98
C ALA A 94 0.51 -13.72 17.46
N SER A 95 1.29 -14.37 18.33
CA SER A 95 1.28 -14.10 19.77
C SER A 95 2.36 -13.09 20.19
N ASP A 96 2.04 -12.28 21.19
CA ASP A 96 3.02 -11.39 21.83
C ASP A 96 4.12 -12.20 22.57
N GLU A 97 3.81 -13.43 23.00
CA GLU A 97 4.76 -14.35 23.65
C GLU A 97 5.80 -14.87 22.65
N GLU A 98 5.37 -15.23 21.43
CA GLU A 98 6.27 -15.65 20.34
C GLU A 98 7.19 -14.49 19.92
N LYS A 99 6.64 -13.27 19.87
CA LYS A 99 7.41 -12.06 19.57
C LYS A 99 8.45 -11.75 20.65
N ALA A 100 8.11 -11.98 21.92
CA ALA A 100 9.07 -11.83 23.02
C ALA A 100 10.19 -12.88 22.89
N ALA A 101 9.83 -14.15 22.69
CA ALA A 101 10.80 -15.25 22.51
C ALA A 101 11.73 -15.01 21.31
N PHE A 102 11.22 -14.50 20.20
CA PHE A 102 12.03 -14.15 19.02
C PHE A 102 13.09 -13.06 19.31
N LEU A 103 12.83 -12.20 20.29
CA LEU A 103 13.72 -11.10 20.69
C LEU A 103 14.56 -11.43 21.94
N ASP A 104 14.43 -12.62 22.52
CA ASP A 104 15.16 -13.08 23.72
C ASP A 104 16.26 -14.12 23.37
N ALA A 105 16.64 -14.25 22.10
CA ALA A 105 17.60 -15.26 21.61
C ALA A 105 19.08 -15.05 22.02
N GLU A 106 19.35 -14.52 23.21
CA GLU A 106 20.66 -14.61 23.87
C GLU A 106 20.46 -15.13 25.30
N ASP A 107 20.67 -16.45 25.50
CA ASP A 107 21.33 -17.04 26.70
C ASP A 107 21.31 -18.59 26.79
N ASP A 108 20.91 -19.37 25.78
CA ASP A 108 21.00 -20.85 25.84
C ASP A 108 21.88 -21.45 24.72
N ALA A 109 23.19 -21.38 24.91
CA ALA A 109 24.16 -22.14 24.12
C ALA A 109 25.12 -22.92 25.03
N SER A 110 24.60 -23.96 25.69
CA SER A 110 25.41 -25.08 26.16
C SER A 110 24.54 -26.32 26.42
N ASP A 111 25.04 -27.48 25.98
CA ASP A 111 24.56 -28.84 26.34
C ASP A 111 23.33 -29.30 25.54
N VAL A 112 23.31 -30.38 24.76
CA VAL A 112 23.62 -31.80 25.00
C VAL A 112 23.79 -32.43 23.59
N GLY A 113 24.61 -33.41 23.24
CA GLY A 113 25.31 -34.48 23.95
C GLY A 113 25.37 -35.63 22.93
N LYS A 114 26.58 -36.13 22.67
CA LYS A 114 26.85 -37.35 21.88
C LYS A 114 26.41 -38.56 22.72
N ASP A 115 25.89 -39.59 22.06
CA ASP A 115 26.03 -41.01 22.45
C ASP A 115 25.90 -41.82 21.14
N GLU A 116 27.01 -42.26 20.54
CA GLU A 116 27.73 -43.52 20.75
C GLU A 116 26.96 -44.81 20.36
N GLU A 117 27.61 -45.50 19.43
CA GLU A 117 27.38 -46.84 18.93
C GLU A 117 26.99 -47.87 20.00
N HIS A 118 26.07 -48.77 19.64
CA HIS A 118 26.13 -50.15 20.06
C HIS A 118 26.08 -51.06 18.84
N SER A 119 27.25 -51.55 18.46
CA SER A 119 27.43 -52.68 17.56
C SER A 119 27.18 -53.98 18.35
N SER A 120 26.16 -54.74 17.96
CA SER A 120 26.00 -56.14 18.41
C SER A 120 25.30 -56.98 17.35
N GLN A 121 26.14 -57.63 16.55
CA GLN A 121 26.05 -59.00 16.04
C GLN A 121 24.66 -59.69 16.02
N PHE A 122 24.10 -59.87 14.82
CA PHE A 122 23.28 -61.04 14.48
C PHE A 122 23.38 -61.32 12.97
N GLU A 123 24.24 -62.26 12.58
CA GLU A 123 24.13 -62.94 11.30
C GLU A 123 23.22 -64.16 11.49
N ILE A 124 22.09 -64.17 10.77
CA ILE A 124 21.44 -65.30 10.06
C ILE A 124 20.06 -64.76 9.61
N ALA A 125 19.99 -64.19 8.39
CA ALA A 125 18.82 -63.95 7.52
C ALA A 125 19.02 -62.73 6.56
N GLY A 126 20.23 -62.53 6.03
CA GLY A 126 20.61 -61.29 5.33
C GLY A 126 19.93 -60.99 3.99
N ALA A 127 19.26 -61.95 3.35
CA ALA A 127 18.65 -61.74 2.03
C ALA A 127 17.16 -61.33 2.07
N VAL A 128 16.43 -61.71 3.13
CA VAL A 128 14.99 -61.43 3.23
C VAL A 128 14.72 -60.06 3.88
N SER A 129 15.56 -59.62 4.81
CA SER A 129 15.37 -58.35 5.53
C SER A 129 15.74 -57.12 4.69
N VAL A 130 16.76 -57.21 3.83
CA VAL A 130 17.16 -56.11 2.94
C VAL A 130 16.09 -55.86 1.87
N ALA A 131 15.53 -56.93 1.28
CA ALA A 131 14.47 -56.80 0.27
C ALA A 131 13.16 -56.21 0.82
N VAL A 132 12.82 -56.47 2.09
CA VAL A 132 11.64 -55.88 2.76
C VAL A 132 11.88 -54.39 3.01
N LEU A 133 13.03 -54.01 3.56
CA LEU A 133 13.41 -52.61 3.79
C LEU A 133 13.53 -51.82 2.47
N GLU A 134 14.03 -52.44 1.40
CA GLU A 134 14.09 -51.82 0.07
C GLU A 134 12.70 -51.59 -0.54
N ARG A 135 11.75 -52.52 -0.30
CA ARG A 135 10.34 -52.36 -0.71
C ARG A 135 9.67 -51.23 0.07
N GLU A 136 9.84 -51.17 1.38
CA GLU A 136 9.31 -50.08 2.22
C GLU A 136 9.92 -48.73 1.86
N ALA A 137 11.23 -48.67 1.59
CA ALA A 137 11.90 -47.47 1.11
C ALA A 137 11.40 -47.04 -0.28
N ARG A 138 11.06 -48.00 -1.16
CA ARG A 138 10.45 -47.73 -2.47
C ARG A 138 9.03 -47.16 -2.32
N GLU A 139 8.21 -47.77 -1.47
CA GLU A 139 6.85 -47.29 -1.18
C GLU A 139 6.87 -45.91 -0.51
N GLY A 140 7.80 -45.65 0.40
CA GLY A 140 8.01 -44.33 1.01
C GLY A 140 8.38 -43.26 -0.02
N ARG A 141 9.25 -43.59 -0.98
CA ARG A 141 9.57 -42.68 -2.11
C ARG A 141 8.36 -42.41 -2.99
N GLU A 142 7.56 -43.43 -3.31
CA GLU A 142 6.34 -43.27 -4.12
C GLU A 142 5.30 -42.38 -3.40
N LYS A 143 5.09 -42.58 -2.10
CA LYS A 143 4.23 -41.72 -1.27
C LYS A 143 4.72 -40.27 -1.24
N LEU A 144 6.03 -40.07 -1.10
CA LEU A 144 6.62 -38.73 -1.12
C LEU A 144 6.40 -38.04 -2.48
N LEU A 145 6.60 -38.76 -3.59
CA LEU A 145 6.38 -38.23 -4.93
C LEU A 145 4.90 -37.86 -5.16
N MET A 146 3.96 -38.69 -4.68
CA MET A 146 2.54 -38.36 -4.72
C MET A 146 2.23 -37.09 -3.91
N ALA A 147 2.73 -36.99 -2.67
CA ALA A 147 2.52 -35.81 -1.83
C ALA A 147 3.09 -34.53 -2.46
N VAL A 148 4.29 -34.60 -3.04
CA VAL A 148 4.87 -33.46 -3.78
C VAL A 148 4.02 -33.09 -5.00
N SER A 149 3.52 -34.07 -5.75
CA SER A 149 2.60 -33.82 -6.87
C SER A 149 1.33 -33.10 -6.41
N ASP A 150 0.74 -33.51 -5.30
CA ASP A 150 -0.47 -32.90 -4.73
C ASP A 150 -0.22 -31.46 -4.26
N ILE A 151 0.93 -31.22 -3.60
CA ILE A 151 1.35 -29.87 -3.19
C ILE A 151 1.48 -28.96 -4.42
N MET A 152 2.16 -29.42 -5.46
CA MET A 152 2.34 -28.63 -6.68
C MET A 152 1.01 -28.39 -7.40
N ALA A 153 0.08 -29.36 -7.40
CA ALA A 153 -1.25 -29.19 -7.95
C ALA A 153 -2.08 -28.15 -7.17
N ASN A 154 -2.00 -28.17 -5.84
CA ASN A 154 -2.65 -27.18 -5.00
C ASN A 154 -2.05 -25.78 -5.21
N GLN A 155 -0.72 -25.68 -5.31
CA GLN A 155 -0.05 -24.43 -5.63
C GLN A 155 -0.49 -23.86 -6.98
N ARG A 156 -0.59 -24.69 -8.03
CA ARG A 156 -1.13 -24.25 -9.33
C ARG A 156 -2.54 -23.67 -9.21
N LYS A 157 -3.46 -24.39 -8.56
CA LYS A 157 -4.84 -23.91 -8.34
C LYS A 157 -4.89 -22.59 -7.57
N SER A 158 -4.04 -22.45 -6.55
CA SER A 158 -3.98 -21.20 -5.77
C SER A 158 -3.48 -20.02 -6.61
N VAL A 159 -2.51 -20.25 -7.50
CA VAL A 159 -1.99 -19.22 -8.40
C VAL A 159 -3.04 -18.85 -9.44
N GLU A 160 -3.75 -19.82 -10.02
CA GLU A 160 -4.84 -19.57 -10.96
C GLU A 160 -5.95 -18.71 -10.31
N ALA A 161 -6.38 -19.06 -9.09
CA ALA A 161 -7.38 -18.27 -8.37
C ALA A 161 -6.92 -16.84 -8.07
N LEU A 162 -5.63 -16.64 -7.72
CA LEU A 162 -5.07 -15.30 -7.54
C LEU A 162 -5.00 -14.51 -8.85
N GLN A 163 -4.65 -15.16 -9.96
CA GLN A 163 -4.63 -14.54 -11.27
C GLN A 163 -6.02 -14.11 -11.72
N GLU A 164 -7.04 -14.93 -11.50
CA GLU A 164 -8.44 -14.59 -11.77
C GLU A 164 -8.90 -13.40 -10.94
N MET A 165 -8.57 -13.37 -9.65
CA MET A 165 -8.90 -12.24 -8.77
C MET A 165 -8.23 -10.95 -9.24
N ILE A 166 -6.95 -10.99 -9.61
CA ILE A 166 -6.22 -9.84 -10.13
C ILE A 166 -6.85 -9.37 -11.45
N ALA A 167 -7.18 -10.29 -12.36
CA ALA A 167 -7.81 -9.96 -13.63
C ALA A 167 -9.19 -9.30 -13.44
N SER A 168 -10.02 -9.83 -12.53
CA SER A 168 -11.31 -9.23 -12.17
C SER A 168 -11.13 -7.82 -11.60
N MET A 169 -10.21 -7.64 -10.66
CA MET A 169 -9.94 -6.34 -10.06
C MET A 169 -9.42 -5.33 -11.09
N GLN A 170 -8.57 -5.76 -12.02
CA GLN A 170 -8.09 -4.94 -13.13
C GLN A 170 -9.25 -4.55 -14.05
N ALA A 171 -10.16 -5.47 -14.39
CA ALA A 171 -11.32 -5.18 -15.21
C ALA A 171 -12.25 -4.16 -14.53
N ASP A 172 -12.52 -4.32 -13.23
CA ASP A 172 -13.33 -3.39 -12.44
C ASP A 172 -12.69 -2.00 -12.39
N TYR A 173 -11.37 -1.93 -12.18
CA TYR A 173 -10.63 -0.67 -12.20
C TYR A 173 -10.73 0.03 -13.56
N MET A 174 -10.53 -0.71 -14.65
CA MET A 174 -10.63 -0.16 -16.00
C MET A 174 -12.06 0.29 -16.31
N SER A 175 -13.08 -0.45 -15.87
CA SER A 175 -14.49 -0.06 -16.03
C SER A 175 -14.83 1.20 -15.24
N LEU A 176 -14.38 1.30 -13.98
CA LEU A 176 -14.58 2.50 -13.17
C LEU A 176 -13.88 3.70 -13.81
N ARG A 177 -12.64 3.53 -14.27
CA ARG A 177 -11.90 4.60 -14.96
C ARG A 177 -12.59 5.06 -16.23
N GLN A 178 -13.17 4.14 -17.00
CA GLN A 178 -13.93 4.47 -18.19
C GLN A 178 -15.17 5.32 -17.84
N ARG A 179 -15.92 4.96 -16.80
CA ARG A 179 -17.07 5.74 -16.34
C ARG A 179 -16.67 7.14 -15.85
N GLU A 180 -15.53 7.27 -15.16
CA GLU A 180 -15.01 8.59 -14.78
C GLU A 180 -14.72 9.48 -15.99
N LEU A 181 -14.22 8.90 -17.08
CA LEU A 181 -13.97 9.63 -18.33
C LEU A 181 -15.28 10.05 -18.99
N GLU A 182 -16.25 9.15 -19.08
CA GLU A 182 -17.58 9.45 -19.64
C GLU A 182 -18.27 10.59 -18.90
N VAL A 183 -18.21 10.59 -17.56
CA VAL A 183 -18.76 11.70 -16.75
C VAL A 183 -18.08 13.02 -17.08
N ARG A 184 -16.74 13.03 -17.21
CA ARG A 184 -15.99 14.24 -17.57
C ARG A 184 -16.30 14.72 -18.98
N GLU A 185 -16.47 13.81 -19.93
CA GLU A 185 -16.88 14.15 -21.29
C GLU A 185 -18.28 14.78 -21.32
N CYS A 186 -19.22 14.22 -20.55
CA CYS A 186 -20.55 14.83 -20.37
C CYS A 186 -20.48 16.22 -19.74
N GLU A 187 -19.67 16.41 -18.69
CA GLU A 187 -19.49 17.72 -18.05
C GLU A 187 -18.93 18.77 -19.04
N LEU A 188 -17.92 18.38 -19.84
CA LEU A 188 -17.36 19.25 -20.88
C LEU A 188 -18.40 19.60 -21.94
N ALA A 189 -19.17 18.63 -22.41
CA ALA A 189 -20.23 18.85 -23.39
C ALA A 189 -21.31 19.82 -22.86
N CYS A 190 -21.71 19.69 -21.58
CA CYS A 190 -22.64 20.63 -20.96
C CYS A 190 -22.07 22.06 -20.91
N LEU A 191 -20.80 22.22 -20.54
CA LEU A 191 -20.15 23.55 -20.50
C LEU A 191 -20.02 24.17 -21.90
N GLU A 192 -19.75 23.37 -22.92
CA GLU A 192 -19.70 23.82 -24.31
C GLU A 192 -21.07 24.27 -24.81
N ALA A 193 -22.14 23.53 -24.50
CA ALA A 193 -23.50 23.91 -24.82
C ALA A 193 -23.90 25.24 -24.15
N GLU A 194 -23.60 25.42 -22.86
CA GLU A 194 -23.86 26.68 -22.14
C GLU A 194 -23.06 27.86 -22.74
N ARG A 195 -21.84 27.61 -23.25
CA ARG A 195 -21.06 28.62 -23.95
C ARG A 195 -21.70 28.97 -25.29
N GLN A 196 -22.18 27.99 -26.04
CA GLN A 196 -22.87 28.19 -27.32
C GLN A 196 -24.17 28.97 -27.12
N GLU A 197 -25.00 28.60 -26.15
CA GLU A 197 -26.23 29.32 -25.82
C GLU A 197 -25.94 30.79 -25.51
N ARG A 198 -24.96 31.09 -24.65
CA ARG A 198 -24.55 32.47 -24.38
C ARG A 198 -24.03 33.21 -25.61
N GLN A 199 -23.40 32.52 -26.56
CA GLN A 199 -22.99 33.13 -27.83
C GLN A 199 -24.18 33.43 -28.74
N GLU A 200 -25.15 32.52 -28.81
CA GLU A 200 -26.39 32.68 -29.55
C GLU A 200 -27.26 33.80 -28.97
N GLU A 201 -27.40 33.88 -27.64
CA GLU A 201 -28.09 34.98 -26.98
C GLU A 201 -27.48 36.35 -27.32
N ARG A 202 -26.14 36.46 -27.25
CA ARG A 202 -25.43 37.69 -27.66
C ARG A 202 -25.62 38.00 -29.13
N ARG A 203 -25.68 36.99 -29.99
CA ARG A 203 -25.96 37.16 -31.41
C ARG A 203 -27.39 37.65 -31.63
N ALA A 204 -28.37 36.99 -31.01
CA ALA A 204 -29.78 37.33 -31.09
C ALA A 204 -30.06 38.75 -30.56
N LEU A 205 -29.39 39.16 -29.48
CA LEU A 205 -29.48 40.53 -28.97
C LEU A 205 -29.01 41.55 -30.01
N ARG A 206 -27.85 41.33 -30.62
CA ARG A 206 -27.33 42.21 -31.70
C ARG A 206 -28.27 42.26 -32.90
N GLU A 207 -28.84 41.12 -33.28
CA GLU A 207 -29.80 41.06 -34.39
C GLU A 207 -31.10 41.83 -34.07
N ARG A 208 -31.59 41.75 -32.82
CA ARG A 208 -32.73 42.55 -32.33
C ARG A 208 -32.43 44.04 -32.34
N GLU A 209 -31.29 44.46 -31.79
CA GLU A 209 -30.87 45.87 -31.80
C GLU A 209 -30.75 46.42 -33.23
N GLN A 210 -30.19 45.64 -34.15
CA GLN A 210 -30.11 46.01 -35.55
C GLN A 210 -31.50 46.09 -36.21
N ALA A 211 -32.41 45.17 -35.89
CA ALA A 211 -33.78 45.20 -36.40
C ALA A 211 -34.55 46.43 -35.88
N GLU A 212 -34.42 46.76 -34.60
CA GLU A 212 -34.98 47.97 -34.01
C GLU A 212 -34.42 49.23 -34.68
N HIS A 213 -33.10 49.27 -34.92
CA HIS A 213 -32.48 50.39 -35.61
C HIS A 213 -33.04 50.56 -37.03
N ARG A 214 -33.16 49.46 -37.80
CA ARG A 214 -33.78 49.48 -39.13
C ARG A 214 -35.24 49.94 -39.07
N GLY A 215 -36.02 49.43 -38.13
CA GLY A 215 -37.42 49.86 -37.94
C GLY A 215 -37.54 51.36 -37.66
N ARG A 216 -36.69 51.91 -36.79
CA ARG A 216 -36.65 53.36 -36.53
C ARG A 216 -36.22 54.17 -37.75
N GLU A 217 -35.32 53.64 -38.59
CA GLU A 217 -34.94 54.28 -39.85
C GLU A 217 -36.07 54.28 -40.87
N GLU A 218 -36.79 53.17 -41.00
CA GLU A 218 -37.95 53.02 -41.88
C GLU A 218 -39.09 53.95 -41.46
N GLU A 219 -39.36 54.07 -40.15
CA GLU A 219 -40.35 55.02 -39.61
C GLU A 219 -39.97 56.47 -39.95
N ARG A 220 -38.71 56.87 -39.73
CA ARG A 220 -38.22 58.20 -40.11
C ARG A 220 -38.37 58.47 -41.62
N LYS A 221 -38.09 57.46 -42.46
CA LYS A 221 -38.28 57.57 -43.91
C LYS A 221 -39.76 57.76 -44.26
N ALA A 222 -40.64 56.97 -43.66
CA ALA A 222 -42.09 57.06 -43.89
C ALA A 222 -42.66 58.41 -43.45
N ASP A 223 -42.23 58.94 -42.30
CA ASP A 223 -42.64 60.27 -41.83
C ASP A 223 -42.15 61.39 -42.75
N HIS A 224 -40.92 61.27 -43.24
CA HIS A 224 -40.38 62.20 -44.23
C HIS A 224 -41.19 62.17 -45.54
N GLU A 225 -41.53 60.99 -46.04
CA GLU A 225 -42.37 60.82 -47.23
C GLU A 225 -43.77 61.41 -47.03
N ARG A 226 -44.40 61.16 -45.87
CA ARG A 226 -45.69 61.77 -45.52
C ARG A 226 -45.62 63.29 -45.51
N PHE A 227 -44.56 63.85 -44.94
CA PHE A 227 -44.33 65.29 -44.93
C PHE A 227 -44.19 65.87 -46.34
N LEU A 228 -43.42 65.21 -47.21
CA LEU A 228 -43.28 65.63 -48.61
C LEU A 228 -44.62 65.58 -49.36
N ALA A 229 -45.42 64.52 -49.15
CA ALA A 229 -46.74 64.41 -49.75
C ALA A 229 -47.70 65.54 -49.31
N LEU A 230 -47.64 65.94 -48.04
CA LEU A 230 -48.42 67.08 -47.54
C LEU A 230 -48.01 68.40 -48.21
N LEU A 231 -46.71 68.64 -48.38
CA LEU A 231 -46.20 69.84 -49.07
C LEU A 231 -46.69 69.91 -50.52
N GLN A 232 -46.64 68.78 -51.25
CA GLN A 232 -47.15 68.70 -52.61
C GLN A 232 -48.65 68.98 -52.68
N ALA A 233 -49.43 68.44 -51.74
CA ALA A 233 -50.87 68.69 -51.68
C ALA A 233 -51.22 70.16 -51.39
N MET A 234 -50.39 70.87 -50.63
CA MET A 234 -50.54 72.31 -50.39
C MET A 234 -50.25 73.15 -51.64
N GLN A 235 -49.28 72.75 -52.46
CA GLN A 235 -48.91 73.45 -53.70
C GLN A 235 -49.92 73.23 -54.83
N ALA A 236 -50.72 72.16 -54.77
CA ALA A 236 -51.73 71.83 -55.77
C ALA A 236 -53.08 72.55 -55.56
N ARG A 237 -53.22 73.39 -54.53
CA ARG A 237 -54.39 74.22 -54.25
C ARG A 237 -54.15 75.66 -54.68
#